data_AF-A0A4Q7V7L6-F1
#
_entry.id   AF-A0A4Q7V7L6-F1
#
_cell.length_a   1.000
_cell.length_b   1.000
_cell.length_c   1.000
_cell.angle_alpha   90.00
_cell.angle_beta   90.00
_cell.angle_gamma   90.00
#
_symmetry.space_group_name_H-M   'P 1'
#
loop_
_entity.id
_entity.type
_entity.pdbx_description
1 polymer ?
#
loop_
_entity_poly.entity_id
_entity_poly.type
_entity_poly.pdbx_seq_one_letter_code
_entity_poly.pdbx_strand_id
1 'polypeptide(L)'
;MENDLKIIEFIAESNLTTFEITSLYTLFFGIDGVVDMFCYQNIIELKYNCTKISKVEMFQFIVDLGVNQEKFKPRELHDDFFLTLKSSVSNFY
;
A
#
# COMPACT_ATOMS: atom_id res chain seq x y z
N MET A 1 -15.89 -2.84 -17.46
CA MET A 1 -15.90 -2.31 -16.09
C MET A 1 -14.46 -1.94 -15.80
N GLU A 2 -14.16 -0.64 -15.83
CA GLU A 2 -12.84 -0.14 -15.47
C GLU A 2 -12.51 -0.59 -14.05
N ASN A 3 -11.25 -0.95 -13.79
CA ASN A 3 -10.85 -1.53 -12.52
C ASN A 3 -11.13 -0.56 -11.36
N ASP A 4 -12.20 -0.82 -10.61
CA ASP A 4 -12.55 -0.18 -9.32
C ASP A 4 -11.49 -0.46 -8.23
N LEU A 5 -10.45 -1.21 -8.57
CA LEU A 5 -9.32 -1.53 -7.72
C LEU A 5 -8.26 -0.45 -7.85
N LYS A 6 -7.90 0.14 -6.72
CA LYS A 6 -6.83 1.13 -6.58
C LYS A 6 -5.75 0.59 -5.67
N ILE A 7 -4.55 1.15 -5.83
CA ILE A 7 -3.38 0.81 -5.04
C ILE A 7 -2.93 2.06 -4.30
N ILE A 8 -2.46 1.87 -3.08
CA ILE A 8 -1.82 2.90 -2.28
C ILE A 8 -0.56 2.33 -1.64
N GLU A 9 0.53 3.10 -1.70
CA GLU A 9 1.83 2.71 -1.18
C GLU A 9 2.25 3.56 0.02
N PHE A 10 2.91 2.91 0.97
CA PHE A 10 3.50 3.51 2.16
C PHE A 10 4.92 3.03 2.34
N ILE A 11 5.77 3.91 2.85
CA ILE A 11 7.18 3.61 3.12
C ILE A 11 7.42 3.81 4.62
N ALA A 12 7.76 2.75 5.34
CA ALA A 12 8.23 2.80 6.72
C ALA A 12 9.66 3.37 6.80
N GLU A 13 10.02 3.97 7.94
CA GLU A 13 11.39 4.50 8.17
C GLU A 13 12.48 3.43 8.13
N SER A 14 12.12 2.19 8.44
CA SER A 14 13.02 1.04 8.49
C SER A 14 12.35 -0.17 7.88
N ASN A 15 13.14 -1.19 7.55
CA ASN A 15 12.60 -2.46 7.11
C ASN A 15 11.62 -3.01 8.16
N LEU A 16 10.50 -3.53 7.66
CA LEU A 16 9.50 -4.14 8.52
C LEU A 16 9.99 -5.49 9.01
N THR A 17 9.87 -5.72 10.30
CA THR A 17 10.05 -7.02 10.92
C THR A 17 8.88 -7.94 10.56
N THR A 18 9.08 -9.25 10.66
CA THR A 18 8.02 -10.25 10.45
C THR A 18 6.80 -10.00 11.35
N PHE A 19 7.03 -9.51 12.58
CA PHE A 19 5.96 -9.19 13.52
C PHE A 19 5.12 -8.00 13.03
N GLU A 20 5.76 -6.93 12.55
CA GLU A 20 5.07 -5.76 12.00
C GLU A 20 4.27 -6.13 10.75
N ILE A 21 4.87 -6.89 9.83
CA ILE A 21 4.17 -7.39 8.63
C ILE A 21 2.92 -8.16 9.02
N THR A 22 3.04 -9.12 9.95
CA THR A 22 1.90 -9.93 10.40
C THR A 22 0.81 -9.09 11.06
N SER A 23 1.20 -8.09 11.83
CA SER A 23 0.27 -7.16 12.48
C SER A 23 -0.50 -6.34 11.44
N LEU A 24 0.19 -5.79 10.44
CA LEU A 24 -0.43 -5.05 9.34
C LEU A 24 -1.39 -5.93 8.55
N TYR A 25 -1.01 -7.18 8.22
CA TYR A 25 -1.92 -8.13 7.55
C TYR A 25 -3.20 -8.34 8.34
N THR A 26 -3.07 -8.57 9.66
CA THR A 26 -4.22 -8.79 10.55
C THR A 26 -5.14 -7.57 10.60
N LEU A 27 -4.57 -6.36 10.61
CA LEU A 27 -5.31 -5.11 10.68
C LEU A 27 -6.05 -4.82 9.37
N PHE A 28 -5.37 -4.86 8.23
CA PHE A 28 -5.96 -4.46 6.95
C PHE A 28 -6.94 -5.49 6.36
N PHE A 29 -6.71 -6.80 6.56
CA PHE A 29 -7.67 -7.81 6.10
C PHE A 29 -9.02 -7.74 6.83
N GLY A 30 -9.10 -7.05 7.97
CA GLY A 30 -10.36 -6.78 8.68
C GLY A 30 -11.19 -5.64 8.09
N ILE A 31 -10.65 -4.87 7.15
CA ILE A 31 -11.30 -3.66 6.61
C ILE A 31 -12.08 -4.01 5.34
N ASP A 32 -13.39 -3.76 5.32
CA ASP A 32 -14.20 -3.96 4.11
C ASP A 32 -13.70 -3.04 2.99
N GLY A 33 -13.47 -3.63 1.81
CA GLY A 33 -12.91 -2.95 0.65
C GLY A 33 -11.40 -3.15 0.49
N VAL A 34 -10.65 -3.59 1.49
CA VAL A 34 -9.28 -4.09 1.28
C VAL A 34 -9.36 -5.45 0.60
N VAL A 35 -8.59 -5.60 -0.48
CA VAL A 35 -8.56 -6.82 -1.30
C VAL A 35 -7.26 -7.59 -1.10
N ASP A 36 -6.15 -6.87 -1.01
CA ASP A 36 -4.83 -7.49 -0.86
C ASP A 36 -3.84 -6.52 -0.21
N MET A 37 -2.77 -7.07 0.35
CA MET A 37 -1.63 -6.32 0.87
C MET A 37 -0.33 -7.02 0.48
N PHE A 38 0.68 -6.25 0.11
CA PHE A 38 2.03 -6.76 -0.10
C PHE A 38 3.04 -5.93 0.71
N CYS A 39 4.03 -6.60 1.29
CA CYS A 39 5.12 -5.94 2.02
C CYS A 39 6.46 -6.37 1.43
N TYR A 40 7.31 -5.40 1.12
CA TYR A 40 8.67 -5.64 0.64
C TYR A 40 9.63 -4.64 1.27
N GLN A 41 10.59 -5.13 2.06
CA GLN A 41 11.51 -4.30 2.84
C GLN A 41 10.75 -3.35 3.77
N ASN A 42 10.82 -2.04 3.51
CA ASN A 42 10.09 -1.00 4.22
C ASN A 42 8.88 -0.47 3.43
N ILE A 43 8.52 -1.10 2.31
CA ILE A 43 7.38 -0.71 1.46
C ILE A 43 6.17 -1.58 1.79
N ILE A 44 5.01 -0.94 1.91
CA ILE A 44 3.70 -1.56 2.07
C ILE A 44 2.83 -1.11 0.89
N GLU A 45 2.30 -2.05 0.15
CA GLU A 45 1.33 -1.83 -0.91
C GLU A 45 -0.03 -2.36 -0.44
N LEU A 46 -1.06 -1.52 -0.47
CA LEU A 46 -2.44 -1.91 -0.19
C LEU A 46 -3.28 -1.78 -1.45
N LYS A 47 -3.98 -2.86 -1.78
CA LYS A 47 -4.94 -2.91 -2.87
C LYS A 47 -6.35 -2.89 -2.31
N TYR A 48 -7.16 -1.95 -2.77
CA TYR A 48 -8.51 -1.76 -2.26
C TYR A 48 -9.51 -1.44 -3.37
N ASN A 49 -10.79 -1.70 -3.10
CA ASN A 49 -11.89 -1.33 -3.97
C ASN A 49 -12.41 0.07 -3.59
N CYS A 50 -12.23 1.04 -4.49
CA CYS A 50 -12.60 2.43 -4.24
C CYS A 50 -14.11 2.71 -4.24
N THR A 51 -14.95 1.74 -4.61
CA THR A 51 -16.41 1.86 -4.43
C THR A 51 -16.86 1.46 -3.02
N LYS A 52 -15.98 0.79 -2.26
CA LYS A 52 -16.27 0.32 -0.89
C LYS A 52 -15.62 1.18 0.18
N ILE A 53 -14.39 1.60 -0.07
CA ILE A 53 -13.61 2.43 0.87
C ILE A 53 -12.90 3.53 0.09
N SER A 54 -13.05 4.76 0.54
CA SER A 54 -12.38 5.90 -0.08
C SER A 54 -10.90 5.97 0.29
N LYS A 55 -10.12 6.67 -0.53
CA LYS A 55 -8.71 6.97 -0.25
C LYS A 55 -8.53 7.66 1.10
N VAL A 56 -9.43 8.58 1.46
CA VAL A 56 -9.36 9.34 2.72
C VAL A 56 -9.59 8.44 3.93
N GLU A 57 -10.59 7.56 3.88
CA GLU A 57 -10.84 6.57 4.93
C GLU A 57 -9.66 5.61 5.10
N MET A 58 -9.07 5.15 4.00
CA MET A 58 -7.87 4.31 4.03
C MET A 58 -6.71 5.01 4.73
N PHE A 59 -6.47 6.29 4.43
CA PHE A 59 -5.44 7.06 5.13
C PHE A 59 -5.74 7.25 6.61
N GLN A 60 -7.00 7.49 6.96
CA GLN A 60 -7.39 7.67 8.36
C GLN A 60 -7.13 6.40 9.18
N PHE A 61 -7.51 5.22 8.66
CA PHE A 61 -7.18 3.94 9.31
C PHE A 61 -5.68 3.82 9.56
N ILE A 62 -4.87 4.17 8.57
CA ILE A 62 -3.42 4.07 8.66
C ILE A 62 -2.87 5.01 9.74
N VAL A 63 -3.29 6.27 9.74
CA VAL A 63 -2.93 7.25 10.78
C VAL A 63 -3.31 6.75 12.17
N ASP A 64 -4.52 6.20 12.32
CA ASP A 64 -5.04 5.68 13.59
C ASP A 64 -4.27 4.44 14.09
N LEU A 65 -3.64 3.66 13.20
CA LEU A 65 -2.78 2.53 13.55
C LEU A 65 -1.42 2.95 14.14
N GLY A 66 -1.20 4.25 14.38
CA GLY A 66 0.06 4.75 14.92
C GLY A 66 1.18 4.81 13.87
N VAL A 67 0.81 4.71 12.60
CA VAL A 67 1.66 5.05 11.44
C VAL A 67 1.78 6.58 11.44
N ASN A 68 2.57 7.08 12.38
CA ASN A 68 2.83 8.49 12.59
C ASN A 68 3.24 9.13 11.24
N GLN A 69 2.66 10.27 10.88
CA GLN A 69 2.88 10.91 9.57
C GLN A 69 4.35 11.30 9.30
N GLU A 70 5.19 11.29 10.34
CA GLU A 70 6.64 11.45 10.23
C GLU A 70 7.33 10.20 9.67
N LYS A 71 6.77 9.00 9.94
CA LYS A 71 7.36 7.70 9.61
C LYS A 71 6.92 7.11 8.29
N PHE A 72 5.76 7.53 7.80
CA PHE A 72 5.20 7.03 6.54
C PHE A 72 4.73 8.17 5.66
N LYS A 73 5.45 8.36 4.55
CA LYS A 73 5.06 9.30 3.51
C LYS A 73 4.17 8.57 2.51
N PRO A 74 2.91 9.01 2.31
CA PRO A 74 2.13 8.55 1.18
C PRO A 74 2.94 8.79 -0.09
N ARG A 75 3.20 7.75 -0.88
CA ARG A 75 3.57 7.96 -2.28
C ARG A 75 2.31 7.89 -3.09
N GLU A 76 1.95 9.00 -3.72
CA GLU A 76 1.11 8.90 -4.90
C GLU A 76 1.93 8.21 -5.97
N LEU A 77 1.55 6.97 -6.29
CA LEU A 77 1.90 6.40 -7.58
C LEU A 77 1.25 7.32 -8.62
N HIS A 78 2.05 8.21 -9.19
CA HIS A 78 1.73 8.73 -10.51
C HIS A 78 1.58 7.50 -11.41
N ASP A 79 0.50 7.45 -12.18
CA ASP A 79 0.16 6.33 -13.09
C ASP A 79 1.34 5.92 -14.02
N ASP A 80 2.35 6.79 -14.15
CA ASP A 80 3.60 6.57 -14.89
C ASP A 80 4.64 5.64 -14.22
N PHE A 81 4.54 5.29 -12.94
CA PHE A 81 5.56 4.44 -12.27
C PHE A 81 5.58 3.00 -12.82
N PHE A 82 4.45 2.51 -13.35
CA PHE A 82 4.36 1.21 -14.01
C PHE A 82 5.19 1.12 -15.31
N LEU A 83 5.55 2.25 -15.93
CA LEU A 83 6.45 2.27 -17.08
C LEU A 83 7.92 2.11 -16.66
N THR A 84 8.30 2.57 -15.46
CA THR A 84 9.67 2.47 -14.96
C THR A 84 10.00 1.04 -14.51
N LEU A 85 9.07 0.34 -13.87
CA LEU A 85 9.29 -1.07 -13.52
C LEU A 85 9.28 -1.98 -14.76
N LYS A 86 8.35 -1.80 -15.72
CA LYS A 86 8.35 -2.60 -16.96
C LYS A 86 9.61 -2.40 -17.81
N SER A 87 10.18 -1.20 -17.85
CA SER A 87 11.45 -0.95 -18.56
C SER A 87 12.67 -1.49 -17.80
N SER A 88 12.61 -1.58 -16.47
CA SER A 88 13.68 -2.16 -15.64
C SER A 88 13.74 -3.69 -15.70
N VAL A 89 12.60 -4.38 -15.91
CA VAL A 89 12.58 -5.84 -16.07
C VAL A 89 12.76 -6.29 -17.53
N SER A 90 12.53 -5.41 -18.51
CA SER A 90 12.72 -5.73 -19.94
C SER A 90 14.17 -5.66 -20.43
N ASN A 91 15.14 -5.36 -19.55
CA ASN A 91 16.58 -5.41 -19.86
C ASN A 91 17.27 -6.70 -19.37
N PHE A 92 16.50 -7.72 -18.95
CA PHE A 92 17.02 -9.02 -18.52
C PHE A 92 16.57 -10.22 -19.38
N TYR A 93 16.10 -9.97 -20.61
CA TYR A 93 15.94 -11.00 -21.64
C TYR A 93 16.62 -10.61 -22.94
#